data_AF-A0A2K9NR06-F1
#
_entry.id   AF-A0A2K9NR06-F1
#
_cell.length_a   1.000
_cell.length_b   1.000
_cell.length_c   1.000
_cell.angle_alpha   90.00
_cell.angle_beta   90.00
_cell.angle_gamma   90.00
#
_symmetry.space_group_name_H-M   'P 1'
#
loop_
_entity.id
_entity.type
_entity.pdbx_description
1 polymer ?
#
loop_
_entity_poly.entity_id
_entity_poly.type
_entity_poly.pdbx_seq_one_letter_code
_entity_poly.pdbx_strand_id
1 'polypeptide(L)'
;MAHPRVEELKASFKEKTPKQMRTIRNNLNNRIRSFEDEMKFGKTLPKVSASHMFYELELKDLKEVLEFAMKKIRSDEKSGN
;
A
#
# COMPACT_ATOMS: atom_id res chain seq x y z
N MET A 1 2.65 17.42 -6.27
CA MET A 1 3.07 16.38 -7.24
C MET A 1 3.01 15.04 -6.51
N ALA A 2 2.58 13.97 -7.18
CA ALA A 2 2.62 12.63 -6.58
C ALA A 2 4.07 12.15 -6.45
N HIS A 3 4.39 11.42 -5.38
CA HIS A 3 5.73 10.85 -5.18
C HIS A 3 6.04 9.89 -6.35
N PRO A 4 7.20 10.00 -7.05
CA PRO A 4 7.49 9.21 -8.26
C PRO A 4 7.26 7.69 -8.10
N ARG A 5 7.64 7.16 -6.94
CA ARG A 5 7.47 5.76 -6.55
C ARG A 5 6.02 5.27 -6.45
N VAL A 6 5.04 6.16 -6.26
CA VAL A 6 3.61 5.79 -6.21
C VAL A 6 3.14 5.25 -7.54
N GLU A 7 3.53 5.90 -8.65
CA GLU A 7 3.12 5.48 -10.00
C GLU A 7 3.82 4.18 -10.42
N GLU A 8 5.10 4.02 -10.11
CA GLU A 8 5.84 2.77 -10.32
C GLU A 8 5.18 1.60 -9.59
N LEU A 9 4.77 1.83 -8.34
CA LEU A 9 4.14 0.81 -7.52
C LEU A 9 2.76 0.42 -8.09
N LYS A 10 1.93 1.40 -8.45
CA LYS A 10 0.62 1.16 -9.11
C LYS A 10 0.79 0.39 -10.42
N ALA A 11 1.79 0.73 -11.24
CA ALA A 11 2.08 0.01 -12.47
C ALA A 11 2.41 -1.47 -12.19
N SER A 12 3.25 -1.73 -11.18
CA SER A 12 3.63 -3.09 -10.79
C SER A 12 2.45 -3.96 -10.34
N PHE A 13 1.34 -3.36 -9.89
CA PHE A 13 0.17 -4.10 -9.43
C PHE A 13 -0.55 -4.82 -10.57
N LYS A 14 -0.48 -4.31 -11.81
CA LYS A 14 -1.15 -4.92 -12.97
C LYS A 14 -0.74 -6.38 -13.18
N GLU A 15 0.51 -6.72 -12.86
CA GLU A 15 1.10 -8.05 -13.03
C GLU A 15 0.93 -8.95 -11.80
N LYS A 16 0.35 -8.44 -10.70
CA LYS A 16 0.20 -9.21 -9.47
C LYS A 16 -1.05 -10.07 -9.52
N THR A 17 -0.91 -11.29 -9.02
CA THR A 17 -2.02 -12.22 -8.79
C THR A 17 -2.95 -11.71 -7.68
N PRO A 18 -4.22 -12.16 -7.64
CA PRO A 18 -5.15 -11.79 -6.56
C PRO A 18 -4.61 -12.11 -5.16
N LYS A 19 -3.89 -13.23 -4.99
CA LYS A 19 -3.25 -13.59 -3.71
C LYS A 19 -2.20 -12.55 -3.31
N GLN A 20 -1.33 -12.15 -4.24
CA GLN A 20 -0.32 -11.12 -3.99
C GLN A 20 -0.96 -9.76 -3.69
N MET A 21 -2.03 -9.39 -4.40
CA MET A 21 -2.75 -8.14 -4.14
C MET A 21 -3.37 -8.10 -2.73
N ARG A 22 -3.92 -9.22 -2.23
CA ARG A 22 -4.39 -9.31 -0.83
C ARG A 22 -3.25 -9.12 0.18
N THR A 23 -2.08 -9.70 -0.08
CA THR A 23 -0.89 -9.49 0.76
C THR A 23 -0.45 -8.02 0.75
N ILE A 24 -0.40 -7.38 -0.43
CA ILE A 24 -0.05 -5.97 -0.58
C ILE A 24 -1.02 -5.08 0.21
N ARG A 25 -2.33 -5.30 0.07
CA ARG A 25 -3.36 -4.59 0.84
C ARG A 25 -3.14 -4.73 2.35
N ASN A 26 -2.85 -5.93 2.84
CA ASN A 26 -2.60 -6.16 4.26
C ASN A 26 -1.36 -5.40 4.75
N ASN A 27 -0.28 -5.41 3.96
CA ASN A 27 0.94 -4.66 4.29
C ASN A 27 0.67 -3.14 4.32
N LEU A 28 -0.14 -2.62 3.38
CA LEU A 28 -0.54 -1.21 3.35
C LEU A 28 -1.32 -0.84 4.62
N ASN A 29 -2.34 -1.63 4.99
CA ASN A 29 -3.13 -1.40 6.20
C ASN A 29 -2.25 -1.41 7.46
N ASN A 30 -1.31 -2.37 7.57
CA ASN A 30 -0.40 -2.44 8.71
C ASN A 30 0.51 -1.20 8.79
N ARG A 31 1.03 -0.74 7.65
CA ARG A 31 1.90 0.44 7.59
C ARG A 31 1.12 1.71 7.93
N ILE A 32 -0.05 1.91 7.32
CA ILE A 32 -0.96 3.03 7.60
C ILE A 32 -1.33 3.08 9.08
N ARG A 33 -1.71 1.94 9.67
CA ARG A 33 -2.02 1.85 11.09
C ARG A 33 -0.83 2.25 11.96
N SER A 34 0.39 1.93 11.54
CA SER A 34 1.60 2.32 12.29
C SER A 34 1.81 3.85 12.29
N PHE A 35 1.51 4.53 11.18
CA PHE A 35 1.49 6.00 11.11
C PHE A 35 0.37 6.58 11.99
N GLU A 36 -0.83 6.01 11.92
CA GLU A 36 -1.97 6.49 12.71
C GLU A 36 -1.74 6.29 14.22
N ASP A 37 -1.11 5.18 14.61
CA ASP A 37 -0.73 4.90 15.99
C ASP A 37 0.35 5.88 16.49
N GLU A 38 1.29 6.30 15.64
CA GLU A 38 2.27 7.35 15.95
C GLU A 38 1.58 8.68 16.19
N MET A 39 0.70 9.10 15.26
CA MET A 39 -0.01 10.38 15.36
C MET A 39 -0.97 10.43 16.56
N LYS A 40 -1.65 9.32 16.87
CA LYS A 40 -2.69 9.27 17.91
C LYS A 40 -2.16 8.96 19.30
N PHE A 41 -1.15 8.11 19.39
CA PHE A 41 -0.67 7.57 20.67
C PHE A 41 0.81 7.85 20.93
N GLY A 42 1.51 8.56 20.03
CA GLY A 42 2.94 8.85 20.18
C GLY A 42 3.84 7.60 20.08
N LYS A 43 3.34 6.49 19.55
CA LYS A 43 4.15 5.27 19.35
C LYS A 43 5.17 5.52 18.24
N THR A 44 6.40 5.10 18.44
CA THR A 44 7.43 5.22 17.40
C THR A 44 7.03 4.44 16.14
N LEU A 45 7.01 5.12 14.98
CA LEU A 45 6.81 4.47 13.69
C LEU A 45 7.94 3.45 13.42
N PRO A 46 7.61 2.17 13.15
CA PRO A 46 8.63 1.17 12.84
C PRO A 46 9.46 1.57 11.63
N LYS A 47 10.78 1.41 11.70
CA LYS A 47 11.66 1.61 10.54
C LYS A 47 11.46 0.47 9.54
N VAL A 48 11.39 0.81 8.26
CA VAL A 48 11.36 -0.17 7.15
C VAL A 48 12.68 -0.13 6.40
N SER A 49 13.16 -1.27 5.92
CA SER A 49 14.40 -1.35 5.13
C SER A 49 14.23 -0.69 3.75
N ALA A 50 15.33 -0.28 3.13
CA ALA A 50 15.33 0.29 1.77
C ALA A 50 14.71 -0.65 0.72
N SER A 51 14.85 -1.97 0.93
CA SER A 51 14.24 -3.02 0.10
C SER A 51 12.73 -3.19 0.31
N HIS A 52 12.15 -2.59 1.35
CA HIS A 52 10.73 -2.69 1.61
C HIS A 52 9.94 -1.95 0.53
N MET A 53 8.85 -2.54 0.05
CA MET A 53 8.01 -1.99 -1.01
C MET A 53 7.57 -0.54 -0.76
N PHE A 54 7.30 -0.22 0.51
CA PHE A 54 6.83 1.09 0.97
C PHE A 54 7.90 1.96 1.64
N TYR A 55 9.18 1.70 1.37
CA TYR A 55 10.26 2.55 1.86
C TYR A 55 10.05 4.00 1.38
N GLU A 56 10.26 4.96 2.29
CA GLU A 56 10.11 6.41 2.09
C GLU A 56 8.69 6.92 1.73
N LEU A 57 7.68 6.05 1.65
CA LEU A 57 6.31 6.50 1.41
C LEU A 57 5.68 7.10 2.67
N GLU A 58 5.03 8.24 2.51
CA GLU A 58 4.28 8.91 3.57
C GLU A 58 2.85 8.36 3.69
N LEU A 59 2.17 8.72 4.78
CA LEU A 59 0.78 8.31 5.03
C LEU A 59 -0.16 8.62 3.85
N LYS A 60 0.01 9.77 3.21
CA LYS A 60 -0.79 10.16 2.04
C LYS A 60 -0.56 9.22 0.86
N ASP A 61 0.70 8.94 0.53
CA ASP A 61 1.07 8.03 -0.56
C ASP A 61 0.52 6.62 -0.32
N LEU A 62 0.62 6.13 0.92
CA LEU A 62 0.12 4.81 1.29
C LEU A 62 -1.40 4.70 1.15
N LYS A 63 -2.14 5.74 1.54
CA LYS A 63 -3.61 5.80 1.38
C LYS A 63 -4.01 5.80 -0.10
N GLU A 64 -3.29 6.55 -0.92
CA GLU A 64 -3.50 6.59 -2.37
C GLU A 64 -3.24 5.22 -3.02
N VAL A 65 -2.12 4.57 -2.67
CA VAL A 65 -1.78 3.23 -3.15
C VAL A 65 -2.81 2.19 -2.68
N LEU A 66 -3.30 2.28 -1.44
CA LEU A 66 -4.33 1.38 -0.91
C LEU A 66 -5.64 1.51 -1.68
N GLU A 67 -6.09 2.73 -1.98
CA GLU A 67 -7.30 2.94 -2.76
C GLU A 67 -7.20 2.27 -4.13
N PHE A 68 -6.06 2.45 -4.81
CA PHE A 68 -5.80 1.80 -6.09
C PHE A 68 -5.75 0.27 -5.98
N ALA A 69 -5.06 -0.27 -4.97
CA ALA A 69 -5.00 -1.72 -4.73
C ALA A 69 -6.39 -2.32 -4.50
N MET A 70 -7.25 -1.65 -3.72
CA MET A 70 -8.62 -2.08 -3.45
C MET A 70 -9.50 -2.05 -4.71
N LYS A 71 -9.36 -1.03 -5.55
CA LYS A 71 -10.06 -0.99 -6.87
C LYS A 71 -9.66 -2.16 -7.74
N LYS A 72 -8.36 -2.48 -7.83
CA LYS A 72 -7.88 -3.64 -8.59
C LYS A 72 -8.43 -4.95 -8.04
N ILE A 73 -8.33 -5.18 -6.73
CA ILE A 73 -8.85 -6.42 -6.10
C ILE A 73 -10.32 -6.64 -6.46
N ARG A 74 -11.15 -5.60 -6.33
CA ARG A 74 -12.58 -5.67 -6.68
C ARG A 74 -12.81 -5.94 -8.17
N SER A 75 -11.96 -5.42 -9.05
CA SER A 75 -12.03 -5.68 -10.49
C SER A 75 -11.69 -7.13 -10.79
N ASP A 76 -10.60 -7.65 -10.22
CA ASP A 76 -10.15 -9.02 -10.43
C ASP A 76 -11.19 -10.04 -9.91
N GLU A 77 -11.89 -9.72 -8.81
CA GLU A 77 -12.98 -10.54 -8.26
C GLU A 77 -14.24 -10.54 -9.15
N LYS A 78 -14.52 -9.44 -9.86
CA LYS A 78 -15.66 -9.35 -10.79
C LYS A 78 -15.39 -10.03 -12.14
N SER A 79 -14.14 -10.06 -12.58
CA SER A 79 -13.72 -10.71 -13.84
C SER A 79 -13.55 -12.23 -13.71
N GLY A 80 -13.67 -12.79 -12.50
CA GLY A 80 -13.57 -14.22 -12.23
C GLY A 80 -14.89 -14.99 -12.25
N ASN A 81 -15.93 -14.46 -12.91
CA ASN A 81 -17.24 -15.13 -13.08
C ASN A 81 -17.59 -15.28 -14.57
#